data_AF-A0A3R7BSX3-F1
#
_entry.id   AF-A0A3R7BSX3-F1
#
_cell.length_a   1.000
_cell.length_b   1.000
_cell.length_c   1.000
_cell.angle_alpha   90.00
_cell.angle_beta   90.00
_cell.angle_gamma   90.00
#
_symmetry.space_group_name_H-M   'P 1'
#
loop_
_entity.id
_entity.type
_entity.pdbx_description
1 polymer ?
#
loop_
_entity_poly.entity_id
_entity_poly.type
_entity_poly.pdbx_seq_one_letter_code
_entity_poly.pdbx_strand_id
1 'polypeptide(L)' 'MPAKIDLNSKFWKTFFILLAALLMFAGPTYVVYVLINVLNMEYVLSMASGGILFIVGLILLWYLVKNKVIS' A
#
# COMPACT_ATOMS: atom_id res chain seq x y z
N MET A 1 7.80 -25.38 -3.28
CA MET A 1 8.61 -24.53 -4.20
C MET A 1 8.42 -23.09 -3.79
N PRO A 2 9.47 -22.32 -3.45
CA PRO A 2 9.29 -20.90 -3.17
C PRO A 2 8.83 -20.21 -4.46
N ALA A 3 7.68 -19.55 -4.42
CA ALA A 3 7.18 -18.77 -5.54
C ALA A 3 8.17 -17.63 -5.79
N LYS A 4 8.94 -17.72 -6.87
CA LYS A 4 9.91 -16.69 -7.24
C LYS A 4 9.11 -15.51 -7.79
N ILE A 5 9.10 -14.40 -7.08
CA ILE A 5 8.42 -13.17 -7.52
C ILE A 5 9.17 -12.65 -8.74
N ASP A 6 8.56 -12.82 -9.91
CA ASP A 6 9.11 -12.29 -11.16
C ASP A 6 8.54 -10.89 -11.43
N LEU A 7 9.28 -9.88 -10.96
CA LEU A 7 8.97 -8.46 -11.14
C LEU A 7 9.00 -8.00 -12.60
N ASN A 8 9.50 -8.82 -13.53
CA ASN A 8 9.47 -8.51 -14.95
C ASN A 8 8.12 -8.89 -15.60
N SER A 9 7.37 -9.81 -15.01
CA SER A 9 6.08 -10.26 -15.55
C SER A 9 5.00 -9.17 -15.43
N LYS A 10 4.23 -8.96 -16.50
CA LYS A 10 3.13 -7.96 -16.52
C LYS A 10 2.17 -8.10 -15.34
N PHE A 11 1.86 -9.34 -14.93
CA PHE A 11 0.97 -9.62 -13.81
C PHE A 11 1.47 -9.00 -12.49
N TRP A 12 2.72 -9.28 -12.11
CA TRP A 12 3.28 -8.74 -10.87
C TRP A 12 3.38 -7.22 -10.91
N LYS A 13 3.73 -6.64 -12.07
CA LYS A 13 3.73 -5.18 -12.24
C LYS A 13 2.37 -4.57 -11.93
N THR A 14 1.31 -5.08 -12.57
CA THR A 14 -0.05 -4.59 -12.37
C THR A 14 -0.50 -4.80 -10.93
N PHE A 15 -0.22 -5.96 -10.35
CA PHE A 15 -0.58 -6.25 -8.96
C PHE A 15 0.09 -5.28 -7.99
N PHE A 16 1.39 -5.02 -8.13
CA PHE A 16 2.10 -4.08 -7.25
C PHE A 16 1.65 -2.64 -7.43
N ILE A 17 1.28 -2.22 -8.64
CA ILE A 17 0.70 -0.89 -8.89
C ILE A 17 -0.66 -0.77 -8.18
N LEU A 18 -1.54 -1.76 -8.33
CA LEU A 18 -2.84 -1.79 -7.65
C LEU A 18 -2.67 -1.81 -6.13
N LEU A 19 -1.72 -2.60 -5.63
CA LEU A 19 -1.39 -2.66 -4.21
C LEU A 19 -0.89 -1.31 -3.70
N ALA A 20 0.02 -0.65 -4.43
CA ALA A 20 0.52 0.67 -4.05
C ALA A 20 -0.60 1.71 -4.00
N ALA A 21 -1.49 1.72 -4.99
CA ALA A 21 -2.67 2.58 -5.00
C ALA A 21 -3.60 2.26 -3.82
N LEU A 22 -3.86 0.98 -3.55
CA LEU A 22 -4.68 0.55 -2.42
C LEU A 22 -4.08 1.02 -1.10
N LEU A 23 -2.77 0.85 -0.87
CA LEU A 23 -2.12 1.32 0.35
C LEU A 23 -2.22 2.84 0.51
N MET A 24 -2.03 3.59 -0.58
CA MET A 24 -2.11 5.04 -0.54
C MET A 24 -3.52 5.56 -0.26
N PHE A 25 -4.53 5.01 -0.91
CA PHE A 25 -5.88 5.53 -0.75
C PHE A 25 -6.59 4.90 0.44
N ALA A 26 -6.47 3.57 0.61
CA ALA A 26 -7.16 2.85 1.68
C ALA A 26 -6.54 3.03 3.05
N GLY A 27 -5.22 3.28 3.14
CA GLY A 27 -4.54 3.56 4.41
C GLY A 27 -5.19 4.70 5.19
N PRO A 28 -5.18 5.95 4.69
CA PRO A 28 -5.73 7.10 5.41
C PRO A 28 -7.25 7.16 5.42
N THR A 29 -7.95 6.39 4.57
CA THR A 29 -9.42 6.42 4.48
C THR A 29 -10.06 5.20 5.16
N TYR A 30 -10.00 4.03 4.53
CA TYR A 30 -10.68 2.83 4.98
C TYR A 30 -10.07 2.22 6.24
N VAL A 31 -8.74 2.17 6.35
CA VAL A 31 -8.09 1.62 7.56
C VAL A 31 -8.37 2.51 8.76
N VAL A 32 -8.21 3.83 8.61
CA VAL A 32 -8.58 4.80 9.66
C VAL A 32 -10.06 4.67 10.03
N TYR A 33 -10.95 4.56 9.04
CA TYR A 33 -12.39 4.37 9.27
C TYR A 33 -12.68 3.12 10.10
N VAL A 34 -12.06 1.98 9.76
CA VAL A 34 -12.28 0.73 10.50
C VAL A 34 -11.72 0.83 11.91
N LEU A 35 -10.52 1.36 12.09
CA LEU A 35 -9.90 1.48 13.41
C LEU A 35 -10.73 2.36 14.35
N ILE A 36 -11.22 3.50 13.86
CA ILE A 36 -12.04 4.41 14.67
C ILE A 36 -13.44 3.84 14.88
N ASN A 37 -14.16 3.46 13.81
CA ASN A 37 -15.60 3.21 13.90
C ASN A 37 -15.96 1.76 14.25
N VAL A 38 -15.09 0.80 13.93
CA VAL A 38 -15.32 -0.62 14.24
C VAL A 38 -14.59 -1.00 15.52
N LEU A 39 -13.33 -0.56 15.64
CA LEU A 39 -12.47 -0.94 16.74
C LEU A 39 -12.45 0.07 17.91
N ASN A 40 -13.10 1.24 17.76
CA ASN A 40 -13.09 2.33 18.75
C ASN A 40 -11.67 2.69 19.22
N MET A 41 -10.70 2.63 18.32
CA MET A 41 -9.33 3.04 18.61
C MET A 41 -9.20 4.56 18.69
N GLU A 42 -8.20 5.00 19.45
CA GLU A 42 -7.88 6.41 19.59
C GLU A 42 -7.55 7.05 18.23
N TYR A 43 -8.04 8.27 18.01
CA TYR A 43 -7.92 8.97 16.73
C TYR A 43 -6.46 9.13 16.27
N VAL A 44 -5.57 9.45 17.21
CA VAL A 44 -4.14 9.68 16.91
C VAL A 44 -3.48 8.40 16.42
N LEU A 45 -3.71 7.27 17.10
CA LEU A 45 -3.17 5.97 16.70
C LEU A 45 -3.77 5.49 15.37
N SER A 46 -5.07 5.71 15.18
CA SER A 46 -5.76 5.37 13.94
C SER A 46 -5.18 6.15 12.75
N MET A 47 -5.04 7.47 12.88
CA MET A 47 -4.44 8.31 11.83
C MET A 47 -2.97 7.99 11.59
N ALA A 48 -2.19 7.73 12.64
CA ALA A 48 -0.80 7.32 12.50
C ALA A 48 -0.68 6.04 11.68
N SER A 49 -1.52 5.03 11.95
CA SER A 49 -1.51 3.77 11.19
C SER A 49 -1.86 3.97 9.71
N GLY A 50 -2.87 4.80 9.42
CA GLY A 50 -3.25 5.13 8.04
C GLY A 50 -2.17 5.92 7.31
N GLY A 51 -1.50 6.84 8.01
CA GLY A 51 -0.35 7.60 7.49
C GLY A 51 0.86 6.70 7.19
N ILE A 52 1.16 5.73 8.05
CA ILE A 52 2.23 4.75 7.80
C ILE A 52 1.91 3.95 6.54
N LEU A 53 0.68 3.46 6.38
CA LEU A 53 0.26 2.74 5.18
C LEU A 53 0.39 3.59 3.92
N PHE A 54 0.04 4.88 3.99
CA PHE A 54 0.23 5.82 2.89
C PHE A 54 1.71 5.95 2.49
N ILE A 55 2.60 6.13 3.47
CA ILE A 55 4.05 6.22 3.24
C ILE A 55 4.60 4.93 2.63
N VAL A 56 4.18 3.77 3.13
CA VAL A 56 4.57 2.47 2.56
C VAL A 56 4.10 2.35 1.10
N GLY A 57 2.87 2.81 0.80
CA GLY A 57 2.36 2.89 -0.57
C GLY A 57 3.25 3.76 -1.47
N LEU A 58 3.64 4.95 -1.01
CA LEU A 58 4.54 5.84 -1.74
C LEU A 58 5.92 5.23 -2.00
N ILE A 59 6.50 4.58 -0.99
CA ILE A 59 7.79 3.88 -1.13
C ILE A 59 7.67 2.76 -2.16
N LEU A 60 6.57 1.99 -2.14
CA LEU A 60 6.33 0.92 -3.10
C LEU A 60 6.17 1.47 -4.52
N LEU A 61 5.44 2.57 -4.71
CA LEU A 61 5.31 3.23 -6.00
C LEU A 61 6.67 3.77 -6.49
N TRP A 62 7.43 4.42 -5.61
CA TRP A 62 8.77 4.90 -5.91
C TRP A 62 9.69 3.75 -6.35
N TYR A 63 9.62 2.60 -5.67
CA TYR A 63 10.37 1.41 -6.05
C TYR A 63 9.99 0.91 -7.44
N LEU A 64 8.69 0.84 -7.75
CA LEU A 64 8.20 0.42 -9.08
C LEU A 64 8.66 1.37 -10.20
N VAL A 65 8.64 2.68 -9.94
CA VAL A 65 9.13 3.70 -10.88
C VAL A 65 10.65 3.60 -11.07
N LYS A 66 11.42 3.54 -9.97
CA LYS A 66 12.88 3.52 -10.01
C LYS A 66 13.45 2.27 -10.71
N ASN A 67 12.82 1.11 -10.54
CA ASN A 67 13.26 -0.13 -11.18
C ASN A 67 12.88 -0.25 -12.67
N LYS A 68 12.38 0.82 -13.33
CA LYS A 68 11.86 0.78 -14.71
C LYS A 68 10.85 -0.36 -14.94
N VAL A 69 10.14 -0.77 -13.88
CA VAL A 69 9.04 -1.72 -13.97
C VAL A 69 7.96 -1.11 -14.87
N ILE A 70 7.77 0.19 -14.75
CA ILE A 70 7.00 1.02 -15.68
C ILE A 70 7.97 1.46 -16.79
N SER A 71 7.88 0.82 -17.96
CA SER A 71 8.52 1.26 -19.20
C SER A 71 7.57 1.01 -20.36
#